data_AF-A0A7S0PP29-F1
#
_entry.id   AF-A0A7S0PP29-F1
#
_cell.length_a   1.000
_cell.length_b   1.000
_cell.length_c   1.000
_cell.angle_alpha   90.00
_cell.angle_beta   90.00
_cell.angle_gamma   90.00
#
_symmetry.space_group_name_H-M   'P 1'
#
loop_
_entity.id
_entity.type
_entity.pdbx_description
1 polymer ?
#
loop_
_entity_poly.entity_id
_entity_poly.type
_entity_poly.pdbx_seq_one_letter_code
_entity_poly.pdbx_strand_id
1 'polypeptide(L)'
;RVEGLGLHDAPVRRVATMMAITRCAVVGEIALDRPGAAMRRSNAPGSRRAGVMRANRGLHKRLLATHSVSVSAGDASRTLEYMVEMRCGKCVAKVEAAVLALPGTVRVESSLGANTVTVRTSDAASDVSRAIESCGYNVRLIGQGDADAFGDALAAALGTDVRTLRQSLAAVAEFKGDKYGHGTTKGTVRFVQVNEDTILAEATLDGLSPGEHAICVHASGDITRGIASVGDVYEDSVGVVGVVFADAAGAAKMPST
;
A
#
# COMPACT_ATOMS: atom_id res chain seq x y z
N ARG A 1 8.00 20.17 -4.53
CA ARG A 1 9.21 20.65 -3.81
C ARG A 1 8.85 20.67 -2.32
N VAL A 2 9.27 19.66 -1.57
CA VAL A 2 8.96 19.46 -0.12
C VAL A 2 10.07 20.05 0.77
N GLU A 3 11.02 20.77 0.18
CA GLU A 3 12.09 21.46 0.90
C GLU A 3 11.54 22.75 1.53
N GLY A 4 11.17 22.69 2.82
CA GLY A 4 10.78 23.89 3.56
C GLY A 4 10.00 23.64 4.86
N LEU A 5 9.50 22.43 5.09
CA LEU A 5 8.86 22.10 6.36
C LEU A 5 9.96 21.70 7.35
N GLY A 6 10.38 22.65 8.19
CA GLY A 6 11.30 22.42 9.31
C GLY A 6 10.66 21.51 10.37
N LEU A 7 10.48 20.23 10.06
CA LEU A 7 9.84 19.24 10.91
C LEU A 7 10.94 18.52 11.69
N HIS A 8 11.18 19.03 12.90
CA HIS A 8 12.15 18.47 13.85
C HIS A 8 11.57 17.32 14.69
N ASP A 9 10.25 17.10 14.63
CA ASP A 9 9.57 16.00 15.32
C ASP A 9 9.32 14.80 14.37
N ALA A 10 9.71 13.61 14.83
CA ALA A 10 9.57 12.34 14.11
C ALA A 10 8.12 12.00 13.68
N PRO A 11 7.06 12.17 14.51
CA PRO A 11 5.68 11.88 14.11
C PRO A 11 5.19 12.81 12.99
N VAL A 12 5.58 14.09 13.07
CA VAL A 12 5.21 15.10 12.08
C VAL A 12 5.83 14.82 10.70
N ARG A 13 7.05 14.27 10.65
CA ARG A 13 7.68 13.82 9.40
C ARG A 13 6.95 12.66 8.72
N ARG A 14 6.34 11.75 9.47
CA ARG A 14 5.69 10.54 8.92
C ARG A 14 4.27 10.81 8.43
N VAL A 15 3.50 11.66 9.11
CA VAL A 15 2.27 12.21 8.55
C VAL A 15 2.56 13.00 7.27
N ALA A 16 3.64 13.79 7.27
CA ALA A 16 4.13 14.46 6.07
C ALA A 16 4.58 13.48 4.96
N THR A 17 5.08 12.30 5.33
CA THR A 17 5.41 11.21 4.38
C THR A 17 4.15 10.64 3.75
N MET A 18 3.06 10.45 4.51
CA MET A 18 1.76 10.03 3.95
C MET A 18 1.15 11.12 3.04
N MET A 19 1.28 12.40 3.43
CA MET A 19 0.97 13.54 2.56
C MET A 19 1.85 13.62 1.31
N ALA A 20 3.10 13.11 1.38
CA ALA A 20 3.99 12.99 0.23
C ALA A 20 3.62 11.78 -0.63
N ILE A 21 3.24 10.64 -0.05
CA ILE A 21 2.72 9.44 -0.75
C ILE A 21 1.48 9.81 -1.55
N THR A 22 0.51 10.51 -0.94
CA THR A 22 -0.69 11.00 -1.65
C THR A 22 -0.38 12.01 -2.76
N ARG A 23 0.77 12.70 -2.72
CA ARG A 23 1.19 13.68 -3.74
C ARG A 23 2.20 13.15 -4.77
N CYS A 24 2.91 12.05 -4.50
CA CYS A 24 4.08 11.62 -5.27
C CYS A 24 4.21 10.10 -5.46
N ALA A 25 3.34 9.26 -4.88
CA ALA A 25 3.54 7.81 -4.94
C ALA A 25 3.31 7.24 -6.34
N VAL A 26 4.39 7.12 -7.11
CA VAL A 26 4.54 5.96 -7.97
C VAL A 26 5.15 4.87 -7.11
N VAL A 27 4.38 3.81 -6.91
CA VAL A 27 4.91 2.60 -6.33
C VAL A 27 5.63 1.86 -7.46
N GLY A 28 6.93 1.63 -7.30
CA GLY A 28 7.76 0.89 -8.22
C GLY A 28 7.97 -0.53 -7.72
N GLU A 29 8.06 -1.48 -8.65
CA GLU A 29 8.50 -2.85 -8.39
C GLU A 29 9.97 -2.98 -8.77
N ILE A 30 10.78 -3.54 -7.87
CA ILE A 30 12.16 -3.91 -8.16
C ILE A 30 12.31 -5.40 -7.92
N ALA A 31 12.47 -6.17 -9.01
CA ALA A 31 12.84 -7.58 -8.94
C ALA A 31 14.22 -7.71 -8.28
N LEU A 32 14.29 -8.50 -7.21
CA LEU A 32 15.53 -8.73 -6.48
C LEU A 32 16.23 -9.97 -7.08
N ASP A 33 17.34 -9.73 -7.80
CA ASP A 33 18.16 -10.82 -8.34
C ASP A 33 18.90 -11.55 -7.20
N ARG A 34 18.69 -12.87 -7.08
CA ARG A 34 19.49 -13.71 -6.17
C ARG A 34 20.96 -13.66 -6.60
N PRO A 35 21.92 -13.36 -5.70
CA PRO A 35 23.33 -13.52 -6.00
C PRO A 35 23.67 -15.02 -6.07
N GLY A 36 23.55 -15.65 -7.25
CA GLY A 36 23.72 -17.10 -7.33
C GLY A 36 23.66 -17.74 -8.71
N ALA A 37 24.34 -17.21 -9.72
CA ALA A 37 24.82 -18.02 -10.85
C ALA A 37 26.08 -17.37 -11.43
N ALA A 38 27.23 -18.01 -11.25
CA ALA A 38 28.48 -17.60 -11.85
C ALA A 38 28.36 -17.65 -13.38
N MET A 39 28.22 -16.49 -14.01
CA MET A 39 28.24 -16.34 -15.46
C MET A 39 29.62 -16.76 -15.99
N ARG A 40 29.69 -17.91 -16.68
CA ARG A 40 30.85 -18.29 -17.51
C ARG A 40 31.08 -17.19 -18.53
N ARG A 41 32.26 -16.57 -18.48
CA ARG A 41 32.69 -15.55 -19.45
C ARG A 41 32.90 -16.21 -20.81
N SER A 42 32.09 -15.86 -21.80
CA SER A 42 32.44 -15.98 -23.20
C SER A 42 32.80 -14.58 -23.73
N ASN A 43 34.06 -14.43 -24.16
CA ASN A 43 34.54 -13.21 -24.81
C ASN A 43 34.07 -13.22 -26.27
N ALA A 44 33.18 -12.30 -26.63
CA ALA A 44 32.95 -11.89 -28.01
C ALA A 44 32.94 -10.35 -28.07
N PRO A 45 33.72 -9.71 -28.96
CA PRO A 45 33.82 -8.25 -29.00
C PRO A 45 32.74 -7.66 -29.91
N GLY A 46 32.08 -6.60 -29.44
CA GLY A 46 31.36 -5.66 -30.32
C GLY A 46 29.85 -5.55 -30.13
N SER A 47 29.41 -4.95 -29.01
CA SER A 47 28.15 -4.21 -28.99
C SER A 47 28.23 -3.07 -27.98
N ARG A 48 27.79 -1.88 -28.41
CA ARG A 48 27.87 -0.61 -27.67
C ARG A 48 27.18 -0.75 -26.31
N ARG A 49 27.89 -0.31 -25.26
CA ARG A 49 27.40 -0.30 -23.88
C ARG A 49 26.21 0.66 -23.76
N ALA A 50 24.99 0.12 -23.67
CA ALA A 50 23.92 0.81 -22.97
C ALA A 50 24.29 0.83 -21.48
N GLY A 51 24.42 2.03 -20.91
CA GLY A 51 24.76 2.22 -19.51
C GLY A 51 23.66 1.68 -18.61
N VAL A 52 23.77 0.41 -18.20
CA VAL A 52 23.01 -0.14 -17.08
C VAL A 52 23.44 0.64 -15.84
N MET A 53 22.53 1.47 -15.33
CA MET A 53 22.63 2.24 -14.09
C MET A 53 23.32 1.42 -12.99
N ARG A 54 24.49 1.87 -12.57
CA ARG A 54 25.37 1.23 -11.57
C ARG A 54 24.91 1.41 -10.11
N ALA A 55 23.68 1.87 -9.85
CA ALA A 55 23.25 2.30 -8.52
C ALA A 55 22.57 1.22 -7.64
N ASN A 56 22.01 0.14 -8.20
CA ASN A 56 21.13 -0.76 -7.44
C ASN A 56 21.79 -1.91 -6.65
N ARG A 57 23.12 -2.08 -6.68
CA ARG A 57 23.79 -3.19 -5.96
C ARG A 57 23.80 -3.05 -4.43
N GLY A 58 23.53 -1.86 -3.89
CA GLY A 58 23.49 -1.61 -2.44
C GLY A 58 22.14 -1.91 -1.78
N LEU A 59 21.05 -1.94 -2.55
CA LEU A 59 19.68 -2.10 -2.05
C LEU A 59 19.47 -3.49 -1.44
N HIS A 60 19.98 -4.53 -2.11
CA HIS A 60 19.82 -5.93 -1.72
C HIS A 60 20.43 -6.28 -0.35
N LYS A 61 21.59 -5.67 -0.01
CA LYS A 61 22.28 -5.91 1.27
C LYS A 61 21.67 -5.11 2.43
N ARG A 62 20.99 -4.00 2.14
CA ARG A 62 20.34 -3.14 3.16
C ARG A 62 18.90 -3.56 3.44
N LEU A 63 18.16 -4.06 2.44
CA LEU A 63 16.79 -4.58 2.60
C LEU A 63 16.70 -5.73 3.62
N LEU A 64 17.69 -6.64 3.62
CA LEU A 64 17.73 -7.80 4.51
C LEU A 64 17.97 -7.44 5.99
N ALA A 65 18.38 -6.21 6.31
CA ALA A 65 18.74 -5.80 7.67
C ALA A 65 17.60 -5.12 8.44
N THR A 66 16.49 -4.74 7.79
CA THR A 66 15.46 -3.84 8.35
C THR A 66 14.08 -4.47 8.55
N HIS A 67 13.90 -5.79 8.42
CA HIS A 67 12.57 -6.40 8.46
C HIS A 67 12.37 -7.37 9.62
N SER A 68 11.93 -6.80 10.75
CA SER A 68 10.88 -7.38 11.60
C SER A 68 10.41 -6.34 12.61
N VAL A 69 9.64 -5.34 12.16
CA VAL A 69 8.78 -4.60 13.09
C VAL A 69 7.45 -5.35 13.11
N SER A 70 7.32 -6.27 14.06
CA SER A 70 6.07 -6.94 14.37
C SER A 70 5.14 -5.94 15.05
N VAL A 71 4.20 -5.36 14.29
CA VAL A 71 3.13 -4.56 14.86
C VAL A 71 2.17 -5.51 15.59
N SER A 72 1.94 -5.27 16.88
CA SER A 72 0.99 -6.03 17.69
C SER A 72 -0.42 -5.83 17.14
N ALA A 73 -1.15 -6.93 16.93
CA ALA A 73 -2.48 -6.96 16.30
C ALA A 73 -3.57 -6.12 17.03
N GLY A 74 -3.29 -5.66 18.26
CA GLY A 74 -4.22 -4.86 19.07
C GLY A 74 -4.20 -3.35 18.84
N ASP A 75 -3.16 -2.81 18.18
CA ASP A 75 -2.92 -1.34 18.11
C ASP A 75 -2.94 -0.78 16.66
N ALA A 76 -3.37 -1.61 15.70
CA ALA A 76 -3.36 -1.29 14.26
C ALA A 76 -4.74 -1.45 13.59
N SER A 77 -5.83 -1.44 14.36
CA SER A 77 -7.17 -1.49 13.77
C SER A 77 -7.49 -0.21 13.01
N ARG A 78 -8.17 -0.32 11.87
CA ARG A 78 -8.66 0.81 11.06
C ARG A 78 -10.15 0.64 10.79
N THR A 79 -10.80 1.71 10.37
CA THR A 79 -12.15 1.63 9.83
C THR A 79 -12.10 1.46 8.32
N LEU A 80 -12.84 0.48 7.81
CA LEU A 80 -13.05 0.21 6.39
C LEU A 80 -14.52 0.48 6.06
N GLU A 81 -14.77 1.23 5.00
CA GLU A 81 -16.12 1.55 4.55
C GLU A 81 -16.37 0.90 3.19
N TYR A 82 -17.46 0.13 3.10
CA TYR A 82 -17.84 -0.63 1.92
C TYR A 82 -19.21 -0.18 1.41
N MET A 83 -19.35 -0.16 0.09
CA MET A 83 -20.65 -0.20 -0.59
C MET A 83 -21.01 -1.65 -0.85
N VAL A 84 -22.19 -2.09 -0.39
CA VAL A 84 -22.70 -3.47 -0.52
C VAL A 84 -24.15 -3.43 -0.96
N GLU A 85 -24.49 -4.13 -2.05
CA GLU A 85 -25.84 -4.14 -2.63
C GLU A 85 -26.83 -4.95 -1.77
N MET A 86 -27.34 -4.36 -0.70
CA MET A 86 -28.31 -4.98 0.21
C MET A 86 -29.75 -4.54 -0.13
N ARG A 87 -30.73 -5.44 0.04
CA ARG A 87 -32.14 -5.12 -0.29
C ARG A 87 -33.12 -5.30 0.86
N CYS A 88 -32.70 -5.92 1.95
CA CYS A 88 -33.55 -6.13 3.13
C CYS A 88 -32.71 -6.38 4.40
N GLY A 89 -33.36 -6.39 5.56
CA GLY A 89 -32.70 -6.65 6.84
C GLY A 89 -32.04 -8.04 6.95
N LYS A 90 -32.53 -9.05 6.22
CA LYS A 90 -31.86 -10.36 6.17
C LYS A 90 -30.53 -10.30 5.42
N CYS A 91 -30.41 -9.44 4.40
CA CYS A 91 -29.13 -9.23 3.72
C CYS A 91 -28.13 -8.59 4.68
N VAL A 92 -28.56 -7.57 5.42
CA VAL A 92 -27.75 -6.91 6.45
C VAL A 92 -27.24 -7.95 7.46
N ALA A 93 -28.14 -8.71 8.09
CA ALA A 93 -27.75 -9.71 9.09
C ALA A 93 -26.78 -10.76 8.55
N LYS A 94 -26.95 -11.19 7.29
CA LYS A 94 -26.04 -12.15 6.64
C LYS A 94 -24.64 -11.57 6.44
N VAL A 95 -24.56 -10.32 5.98
CA VAL A 95 -23.28 -9.63 5.77
C VAL A 95 -22.58 -9.37 7.10
N GLU A 96 -23.29 -8.85 8.11
CA GLU A 96 -22.72 -8.60 9.44
C GLU A 96 -22.20 -9.88 10.09
N ALA A 97 -22.96 -10.98 10.01
CA ALA A 97 -22.52 -12.27 10.55
C ALA A 97 -21.25 -12.79 9.88
N ALA A 98 -21.11 -12.60 8.56
CA ALA A 98 -19.92 -13.03 7.83
C ALA A 98 -18.68 -12.23 8.19
N VAL A 99 -18.82 -10.91 8.37
CA VAL A 99 -17.70 -10.03 8.73
C VAL A 99 -17.32 -10.22 10.20
N LEU A 100 -18.30 -10.33 11.12
CA LEU A 100 -18.06 -10.58 12.54
C LEU A 100 -17.37 -11.93 12.82
N ALA A 101 -17.44 -12.89 11.89
CA ALA A 101 -16.74 -14.15 12.00
C ALA A 101 -15.22 -14.05 11.73
N LEU A 102 -14.74 -12.91 11.19
CA LEU A 102 -13.32 -12.68 10.98
C LEU A 102 -12.61 -12.37 12.31
N PRO A 103 -11.40 -12.91 12.53
CA PRO A 103 -10.73 -12.86 13.83
C PRO A 103 -10.32 -11.44 14.25
N GLY A 104 -9.99 -10.56 13.30
CA GLY A 104 -9.57 -9.18 13.58
C GLY A 104 -10.72 -8.17 13.68
N THR A 105 -11.97 -8.59 13.48
CA THR A 105 -13.12 -7.68 13.46
C THR A 105 -13.52 -7.25 14.86
N VAL A 106 -13.55 -5.92 15.06
CA VAL A 106 -13.89 -5.28 16.34
C VAL A 106 -15.32 -4.79 16.37
N ARG A 107 -15.80 -4.21 15.27
CA ARG A 107 -17.17 -3.67 15.15
C ARG A 107 -17.60 -3.67 13.69
N VAL A 108 -18.89 -3.95 13.47
CA VAL A 108 -19.54 -3.82 12.16
C VAL A 108 -20.79 -2.97 12.33
N GLU A 109 -21.02 -2.05 11.40
CA GLU A 109 -22.22 -1.24 11.32
C GLU A 109 -22.71 -1.19 9.88
N SER A 110 -24.00 -1.48 9.67
CA SER A 110 -24.57 -1.47 8.32
C SER A 110 -25.71 -0.48 8.19
N SER A 111 -25.78 0.19 7.05
CA SER A 111 -26.91 1.04 6.67
C SER A 111 -27.56 0.49 5.41
N LEU A 112 -28.76 -0.08 5.55
CA LEU A 112 -29.54 -0.53 4.40
C LEU A 112 -29.96 0.65 3.50
N GLY A 113 -30.24 1.81 4.09
CA GLY A 113 -30.64 3.01 3.33
C GLY A 113 -29.51 3.57 2.46
N ALA A 114 -28.26 3.51 2.96
CA ALA A 114 -27.09 3.96 2.21
C ALA A 114 -26.39 2.84 1.44
N ASN A 115 -26.80 1.58 1.63
CA ASN A 115 -26.09 0.39 1.14
C ASN A 115 -24.61 0.35 1.57
N THR A 116 -24.33 0.79 2.79
CA THR A 116 -22.97 0.83 3.33
C THR A 116 -22.77 -0.16 4.47
N VAL A 117 -21.54 -0.65 4.59
CA VAL A 117 -21.06 -1.47 5.69
C VAL A 117 -19.73 -0.90 6.16
N THR A 118 -19.69 -0.47 7.42
CA THR A 118 -18.52 0.09 8.08
C THR A 118 -17.96 -0.96 9.05
N VAL A 119 -16.67 -1.26 8.91
CA VAL A 119 -15.99 -2.33 9.65
C VAL A 119 -14.76 -1.77 10.34
N ARG A 120 -14.73 -1.81 11.68
CA ARG A 120 -13.48 -1.58 12.43
C ARG A 120 -12.77 -2.91 12.61
N THR A 121 -11.59 -3.07 12.03
CA THR A 121 -10.86 -4.34 12.00
C THR A 121 -9.35 -4.15 11.86
N SER A 122 -8.58 -5.16 12.29
CA SER A 122 -7.16 -5.32 11.94
C SER A 122 -6.92 -6.27 10.75
N ASP A 123 -7.98 -6.91 10.23
CA ASP A 123 -7.92 -7.77 9.04
C ASP A 123 -7.61 -6.94 7.78
N ALA A 124 -7.02 -7.58 6.76
CA ALA A 124 -6.79 -6.92 5.48
C ALA A 124 -8.12 -6.61 4.78
N ALA A 125 -8.18 -5.51 4.02
CA ALA A 125 -9.41 -5.11 3.35
C ALA A 125 -9.88 -6.16 2.33
N SER A 126 -8.93 -6.91 1.75
CA SER A 126 -9.21 -8.02 0.84
C SER A 126 -9.89 -9.22 1.54
N ASP A 127 -9.60 -9.45 2.83
CA ASP A 127 -10.22 -10.53 3.59
C ASP A 127 -11.67 -10.22 3.92
N VAL A 128 -11.94 -8.97 4.33
CA VAL A 128 -13.30 -8.48 4.56
C VAL A 128 -14.12 -8.48 3.27
N SER A 129 -13.56 -7.99 2.16
CA SER A 129 -14.22 -8.07 0.85
C SER A 129 -14.60 -9.51 0.50
N ARG A 130 -13.66 -10.44 0.63
CA ARG A 130 -13.90 -11.85 0.33
C ARG A 130 -14.95 -12.48 1.25
N ALA A 131 -15.00 -12.12 2.53
CA ALA A 131 -16.04 -12.59 3.45
C ALA A 131 -17.44 -12.15 2.98
N ILE A 132 -17.58 -10.89 2.56
CA ILE A 132 -18.84 -10.35 2.03
C ILE A 132 -19.21 -11.00 0.69
N GLU A 133 -18.24 -11.15 -0.23
CA GLU A 133 -18.44 -11.80 -1.53
C GLU A 133 -18.85 -13.27 -1.40
N SER A 134 -18.29 -13.99 -0.42
CA SER A 134 -18.65 -15.40 -0.16
C SER A 134 -20.12 -15.59 0.21
N CYS A 135 -20.78 -14.51 0.67
CA CYS A 135 -22.21 -14.50 0.94
C CYS A 135 -23.07 -14.24 -0.31
N GLY A 136 -22.45 -13.98 -1.46
CA GLY A 136 -23.10 -13.71 -2.75
C GLY A 136 -23.41 -12.23 -2.99
N TYR A 137 -22.69 -11.31 -2.33
CA TYR A 137 -22.88 -9.87 -2.48
C TYR A 137 -21.73 -9.22 -3.25
N ASN A 138 -22.08 -8.31 -4.15
CA ASN A 138 -21.10 -7.40 -4.72
C ASN A 138 -20.68 -6.39 -3.66
N VAL A 139 -19.37 -6.19 -3.52
CA VAL A 139 -18.80 -5.28 -2.54
C VAL A 139 -17.74 -4.41 -3.19
N ARG A 140 -17.67 -3.15 -2.75
CA ARG A 140 -16.61 -2.23 -3.14
C ARG A 140 -16.14 -1.46 -1.91
N LEU A 141 -14.84 -1.49 -1.65
CA LEU A 141 -14.23 -0.60 -0.65
C LEU A 141 -14.32 0.84 -1.18
N ILE A 142 -14.95 1.72 -0.40
CA ILE A 142 -15.15 3.14 -0.73
C ILE A 142 -14.39 4.09 0.19
N GLY A 143 -13.98 3.64 1.38
CA GLY A 143 -13.22 4.44 2.33
C GLY A 143 -12.37 3.59 3.26
N GLN A 144 -11.29 4.16 3.77
CA GLN A 144 -10.49 3.58 4.85
C GLN A 144 -9.84 4.68 5.70
N GLY A 145 -9.63 4.40 6.98
CA GLY A 145 -8.95 5.30 7.90
C GLY A 145 -9.52 5.21 9.30
N ASP A 146 -8.87 5.86 10.26
CA ASP A 146 -9.44 6.10 11.58
C ASP A 146 -9.68 7.61 11.72
N ALA A 147 -10.89 8.07 11.38
CA ALA A 147 -11.22 9.49 11.39
C ALA A 147 -11.28 10.09 12.80
N ASP A 148 -11.31 9.25 13.83
CA ASP A 148 -11.37 9.64 15.24
C ASP A 148 -9.97 9.69 15.88
N ALA A 149 -9.00 8.95 15.33
CA ALA A 149 -7.60 8.97 15.78
C ALA A 149 -6.88 10.30 15.48
N PHE A 150 -7.32 11.07 14.48
CA PHE A 150 -6.64 12.29 14.03
C PHE A 150 -7.54 13.52 14.13
N GLY A 151 -7.39 14.27 15.22
CA GLY A 151 -8.24 15.41 15.57
C GLY A 151 -7.62 16.79 15.30
N ASP A 152 -8.30 17.82 15.83
CA ASP A 152 -7.93 19.24 15.67
C ASP A 152 -6.49 19.56 16.11
N ALA A 153 -6.00 18.88 17.16
CA ALA A 153 -4.66 19.11 17.70
C ALA A 153 -3.56 18.76 16.68
N LEU A 154 -3.69 17.61 15.98
CA LEU A 154 -2.74 17.22 14.95
C LEU A 154 -2.86 18.12 13.71
N ALA A 155 -4.09 18.46 13.32
CA ALA A 155 -4.31 19.39 12.21
C ALA A 155 -3.61 20.74 12.45
N ALA A 156 -3.75 21.29 13.67
CA ALA A 156 -3.08 22.51 14.09
C ALA A 156 -1.55 22.37 14.08
N ALA A 157 -1.01 21.26 14.61
CA ALA A 157 0.44 21.01 14.62
C ALA A 157 1.04 20.92 13.20
N LEU A 158 0.27 20.40 12.24
CA LEU A 158 0.65 20.29 10.83
C LEU A 158 0.37 21.56 10.02
N GLY A 159 -0.24 22.59 10.63
CA GLY A 159 -0.64 23.81 9.92
C GLY A 159 -1.68 23.55 8.83
N THR A 160 -2.55 22.56 9.02
CA THR A 160 -3.63 22.19 8.10
C THR A 160 -4.98 22.18 8.81
N ASP A 161 -6.06 21.97 8.06
CA ASP A 161 -7.40 21.78 8.62
C ASP A 161 -7.76 20.29 8.71
N VAL A 162 -8.67 19.93 9.61
CA VAL A 162 -9.06 18.53 9.85
C VAL A 162 -9.61 17.85 8.60
N ARG A 163 -10.26 18.59 7.70
CA ARG A 163 -10.77 18.01 6.45
C ARG A 163 -9.60 17.62 5.54
N THR A 164 -8.62 18.49 5.35
CA THR A 164 -7.40 18.19 4.58
C THR A 164 -6.58 17.07 5.23
N LEU A 165 -6.46 17.07 6.56
CA LEU A 165 -5.82 16.00 7.31
C LEU A 165 -6.50 14.67 7.02
N ARG A 166 -7.82 14.57 7.21
CA ARG A 166 -8.59 13.35 6.97
C ARG A 166 -8.46 12.82 5.54
N GLN A 167 -8.39 13.70 4.53
CA GLN A 167 -8.15 13.31 3.15
C GLN A 167 -6.75 12.75 2.88
N SER A 168 -5.79 13.04 3.78
CA SER A 168 -4.39 12.64 3.63
C SER A 168 -4.04 11.35 4.38
N LEU A 169 -4.96 10.78 5.16
CA LEU A 169 -4.71 9.60 6.00
C LEU A 169 -4.76 8.28 5.23
N ALA A 170 -5.23 8.31 3.98
CA ALA A 170 -5.32 7.13 3.13
C ALA A 170 -4.82 7.44 1.72
N ALA A 171 -4.08 6.49 1.14
CA ALA A 171 -3.58 6.58 -0.22
C ALA A 171 -3.74 5.24 -0.94
N VAL A 172 -3.89 5.28 -2.26
CA VAL A 172 -3.93 4.09 -3.11
C VAL A 172 -3.06 4.32 -4.33
N ALA A 173 -2.14 3.40 -4.58
CA ALA A 173 -1.41 3.30 -5.83
C ALA A 173 -2.01 2.17 -6.67
N GLU A 174 -2.32 2.46 -7.94
CA GLU A 174 -2.90 1.50 -8.89
C GLU A 174 -1.93 1.20 -10.02
N PHE A 175 -1.75 -0.10 -10.27
CA PHE A 175 -1.03 -0.65 -11.41
C PHE A 175 -2.05 -1.14 -12.43
N LYS A 176 -2.01 -0.58 -13.63
CA LYS A 176 -3.05 -0.81 -14.65
C LYS A 176 -2.75 -1.98 -15.59
N GLY A 177 -1.53 -2.51 -15.58
CA GLY A 177 -1.12 -3.60 -16.44
C GLY A 177 -1.09 -3.25 -17.94
N ASP A 178 -1.05 -4.32 -18.73
CA ASP A 178 -0.72 -4.33 -20.15
C ASP A 178 -1.80 -3.67 -21.00
N LYS A 179 -3.07 -3.83 -20.60
CA LYS A 179 -4.25 -3.25 -21.23
C LYS A 179 -4.13 -1.73 -21.44
N TYR A 180 -3.36 -1.05 -20.59
CA TYR A 180 -3.16 0.40 -20.64
C TYR A 180 -1.72 0.79 -20.94
N GLY A 181 -0.87 -0.15 -21.37
CA GLY A 181 0.52 0.10 -21.73
C GLY A 181 1.44 0.35 -20.53
N HIS A 182 1.07 -0.11 -19.33
CA HIS A 182 1.82 0.14 -18.08
C HIS A 182 2.62 -1.07 -17.58
N GLY A 183 3.13 -1.91 -18.50
CA GLY A 183 3.82 -3.16 -18.15
C GLY A 183 2.85 -4.31 -17.87
N THR A 184 3.34 -5.46 -17.40
CA THR A 184 2.48 -6.63 -17.12
C THR A 184 1.83 -6.58 -15.74
N THR A 185 2.43 -5.85 -14.80
CA THR A 185 2.00 -5.76 -13.41
C THR A 185 0.68 -4.99 -13.31
N LYS A 186 -0.30 -5.58 -12.62
CA LYS A 186 -1.59 -4.96 -12.31
C LYS A 186 -1.97 -5.21 -10.86
N GLY A 187 -2.77 -4.32 -10.28
CA GLY A 187 -3.21 -4.45 -8.90
C GLY A 187 -3.14 -3.14 -8.13
N THR A 188 -3.19 -3.22 -6.81
CA THR A 188 -3.23 -2.03 -5.95
C THR A 188 -2.36 -2.20 -4.72
N VAL A 189 -1.75 -1.10 -4.29
CA VAL A 189 -1.15 -0.95 -2.96
C VAL A 189 -1.93 0.13 -2.23
N ARG A 190 -2.38 -0.19 -1.02
CA ARG A 190 -3.17 0.71 -0.19
C ARG A 190 -2.39 1.05 1.06
N PHE A 191 -2.46 2.31 1.45
CA PHE A 191 -1.81 2.85 2.62
C PHE A 191 -2.87 3.47 3.53
N VAL A 192 -2.76 3.24 4.83
CA VAL A 192 -3.56 3.91 5.86
C VAL A 192 -2.66 4.32 7.00
N GLN A 193 -2.69 5.59 7.34
CA GLN A 193 -2.09 6.02 8.58
C GLN A 193 -3.02 5.65 9.74
N VAL A 194 -2.55 4.80 10.65
CA VAL A 194 -3.33 4.30 11.80
C VAL A 194 -3.00 5.06 13.08
N ASN A 195 -1.80 5.63 13.18
CA ASN A 195 -1.41 6.61 14.19
C ASN A 195 -0.30 7.52 13.63
N GLU A 196 0.20 8.45 14.44
CA GLU A 196 1.19 9.44 14.00
C GLU A 196 2.51 8.81 13.50
N ASP A 197 2.85 7.61 13.97
CA ASP A 197 4.12 6.95 13.67
C ASP A 197 4.01 5.73 12.75
N THR A 198 2.79 5.25 12.49
CA THR A 198 2.52 3.96 11.84
C THR A 198 1.60 4.13 10.63
N ILE A 199 2.09 3.65 9.48
CA ILE A 199 1.30 3.45 8.27
C ILE A 199 1.16 1.96 8.08
N LEU A 200 -0.08 1.53 7.91
CA LEU A 200 -0.43 0.19 7.49
C LEU A 200 -0.44 0.14 5.96
N ALA A 201 0.29 -0.80 5.38
CA ALA A 201 0.30 -1.04 3.95
C ALA A 201 -0.22 -2.44 3.61
N GLU A 202 -1.04 -2.54 2.57
CA GLU A 202 -1.48 -3.83 2.01
C GLU A 202 -1.35 -3.79 0.48
N ALA A 203 -1.01 -4.92 -0.11
CA ALA A 203 -0.80 -5.03 -1.56
C ALA A 203 -1.46 -6.29 -2.12
N THR A 204 -2.08 -6.15 -3.29
CA THR A 204 -2.49 -7.27 -4.13
C THR A 204 -2.04 -6.97 -5.55
N LEU A 205 -1.13 -7.77 -6.06
CA LEU A 205 -0.45 -7.58 -7.34
C LEU A 205 -0.50 -8.88 -8.15
N ASP A 206 -0.68 -8.74 -9.45
CA ASP A 206 -0.64 -9.83 -10.44
C ASP A 206 0.26 -9.43 -11.62
N GLY A 207 0.72 -10.41 -12.39
CA GLY A 207 1.53 -10.18 -13.60
C GLY A 207 3.01 -9.90 -13.32
N LEU A 208 3.45 -10.24 -12.11
CA LEU A 208 4.84 -10.21 -11.67
C LEU A 208 5.62 -11.42 -12.22
N SER A 209 6.94 -11.29 -12.36
CA SER A 209 7.78 -12.47 -12.55
C SER A 209 7.87 -13.27 -11.24
N PRO A 210 7.96 -14.62 -11.27
CA PRO A 210 8.07 -15.39 -10.04
C PRO A 210 9.33 -15.02 -9.24
N GLY A 211 9.22 -14.82 -7.93
CA GLY A 211 10.34 -14.44 -7.07
C GLY A 211 10.07 -13.26 -6.14
N GLU A 212 11.14 -12.70 -5.57
CA GLU A 212 11.06 -11.59 -4.62
C GLU A 212 11.04 -10.23 -5.33
N HIS A 213 10.13 -9.37 -4.88
CA HIS A 213 9.93 -8.03 -5.40
C HIS A 213 9.81 -7.02 -4.27
N ALA A 214 10.58 -5.93 -4.36
CA ALA A 214 10.43 -4.81 -3.44
C ALA A 214 9.34 -3.85 -3.92
N ILE A 215 8.51 -3.40 -2.98
CA ILE A 215 7.54 -2.32 -3.15
C ILE A 215 8.17 -1.04 -2.64
N CYS A 216 8.36 -0.05 -3.53
CA CYS A 216 9.04 1.20 -3.19
C CYS A 216 8.22 2.44 -3.55
N VAL A 217 8.22 3.44 -2.67
CA VAL A 217 7.79 4.82 -2.95
C VAL A 217 8.98 5.60 -3.53
N HIS A 218 8.76 6.25 -4.66
CA HIS A 218 9.77 7.06 -5.34
C HIS A 218 9.63 8.55 -5.02
N ALA A 219 10.68 9.32 -5.32
CA ALA A 219 10.78 10.74 -5.02
C ALA A 219 9.77 11.64 -5.77
N SER A 220 9.21 11.17 -6.89
CA SER A 220 8.31 11.94 -7.75
C SER A 220 7.16 11.10 -8.29
N GLY A 221 6.00 11.75 -8.43
CA GLY A 221 4.80 11.25 -9.11
C GLY A 221 4.83 11.35 -10.65
N ASP A 222 5.96 11.76 -11.24
CA ASP A 222 6.08 11.98 -12.69
C ASP A 222 6.12 10.67 -13.47
N ILE A 223 4.99 10.31 -14.06
CA ILE A 223 4.81 9.13 -14.91
C ILE A 223 4.95 9.40 -16.42
N THR A 224 5.42 10.59 -16.83
CA THR A 224 5.54 10.95 -18.26
C THR A 224 6.44 10.01 -19.06
N ARG A 225 7.41 9.35 -18.41
CA ARG A 225 8.28 8.31 -18.99
C ARG A 225 8.26 7.03 -18.14
N GLY A 226 7.11 6.72 -17.53
CA GLY A 226 6.98 5.58 -16.62
C GLY A 226 7.98 5.66 -15.47
N ILE A 227 8.59 4.53 -15.09
CA ILE A 227 9.55 4.48 -13.97
C ILE A 227 10.85 5.27 -14.24
N ALA A 228 11.13 5.69 -15.47
CA ALA A 228 12.33 6.45 -15.78
C ALA A 228 12.24 7.94 -15.34
N SER A 229 11.03 8.43 -15.00
CA SER A 229 10.80 9.83 -14.59
C SER A 229 10.44 10.01 -13.11
N VAL A 230 10.29 8.91 -12.35
CA VAL A 230 9.87 8.97 -10.93
C VAL A 230 11.01 9.29 -9.97
N GLY A 231 12.26 9.24 -10.44
CA GLY A 231 13.45 9.49 -9.62
C GLY A 231 13.83 8.30 -8.72
N ASP A 232 14.75 8.56 -7.80
CA ASP A 232 15.24 7.57 -6.84
C ASP A 232 14.17 7.18 -5.80
N VAL A 233 14.42 6.11 -5.05
CA VAL A 233 13.57 5.73 -3.90
C VAL A 233 13.55 6.88 -2.90
N TYR A 234 12.36 7.23 -2.42
CA TYR A 234 12.18 8.31 -1.46
C TYR A 234 12.94 7.99 -0.18
N GLU A 235 13.96 8.79 0.15
CA GLU A 235 14.76 8.67 1.37
C GLU A 235 15.12 7.22 1.73
N ASP A 236 15.82 6.49 0.85
CA ASP A 236 16.43 5.14 0.98
C ASP A 236 15.79 4.07 1.90
N SER A 237 15.62 4.34 3.19
CA SER A 237 14.96 3.46 4.17
C SER A 237 13.47 3.73 4.38
N VAL A 238 12.98 4.95 4.11
CA VAL A 238 11.56 5.33 4.30
C VAL A 238 10.72 4.90 3.11
N GLY A 239 11.28 5.01 1.89
CA GLY A 239 10.57 4.67 0.66
C GLY A 239 10.42 3.17 0.43
N VAL A 240 11.05 2.28 1.21
CA VAL A 240 10.83 0.84 1.08
C VAL A 240 9.63 0.45 1.92
N VAL A 241 8.52 0.09 1.26
CA VAL A 241 7.26 -0.28 1.92
C VAL A 241 7.34 -1.72 2.42
N GLY A 242 7.87 -2.62 1.60
CA GLY A 242 7.97 -4.03 1.94
C GLY A 242 8.49 -4.88 0.78
N VAL A 243 8.67 -6.17 1.06
CA VAL A 243 9.02 -7.17 0.05
C VAL A 243 7.87 -8.16 -0.08
N VAL A 244 7.49 -8.45 -1.32
CA VAL A 244 6.49 -9.47 -1.63
C VAL A 244 7.11 -10.61 -2.44
N PHE A 245 6.55 -11.80 -2.30
CA PHE A 245 6.91 -12.95 -3.10
C PHE A 245 5.81 -13.23 -4.12
N ALA A 246 6.17 -13.19 -5.39
CA ALA A 246 5.31 -13.57 -6.50
C ALA A 246 5.40 -15.08 -6.74
N ASP A 247 4.24 -15.73 -6.79
CA ASP A 247 4.13 -17.16 -7.07
C ASP A 247 4.39 -17.49 -8.56
N ALA A 248 4.25 -18.76 -8.91
CA ALA A 248 4.45 -19.21 -10.29
C ALA A 248 3.43 -18.62 -11.29
N ALA A 249 2.28 -18.15 -10.82
CA ALA A 249 1.28 -17.46 -11.63
C ALA A 249 1.53 -15.93 -11.70
N GLY A 250 2.56 -15.43 -11.00
CA GLY A 250 2.88 -14.01 -10.93
C GLY A 250 1.98 -13.24 -9.98
N ALA A 251 1.27 -13.92 -9.07
CA ALA A 251 0.43 -13.31 -8.05
C ALA A 251 1.24 -13.09 -6.76
N ALA A 252 1.11 -11.91 -6.15
CA ALA A 252 1.71 -11.57 -4.88
C ALA A 252 0.72 -10.84 -3.97
N LYS A 253 0.78 -11.15 -2.69
CA LYS A 253 -0.01 -10.48 -1.65
C LYS A 253 0.90 -10.04 -0.51
N MET A 254 0.72 -8.79 -0.09
CA MET A 254 1.27 -8.29 1.16
C MET A 254 0.09 -8.12 2.12
N PRO A 255 0.03 -8.89 3.22
CA PRO A 255 -0.96 -8.65 4.26
C PRO A 255 -0.72 -7.28 4.89
N SER A 256 -1.70 -6.82 5.66
CA SER A 256 -1.59 -5.58 6.45
C SER A 256 -0.32 -5.61 7.30
N THR A 257 0.66 -4.77 6.94
CA THR A 257 1.98 -4.68 7.59
C THR A 257 2.27 -3.25 8.00
#